data_AF-A0A7V9MFM6-F1
#
_entry.id   AF-A0A7V9MFM6-F1
#
_cell.length_a   1.000
_cell.length_b   1.000
_cell.length_c   1.000
_cell.angle_alpha   90.00
_cell.angle_beta   90.00
_cell.angle_gamma   90.00
#
_symmetry.space_group_name_H-M   'P 1'
#
loop_
_entity.id
_entity.type
_entity.pdbx_description
1 polymer ?
#
loop_
_entity_poly.entity_id
_entity_poly.type
_entity_poly.pdbx_seq_one_letter_code
_entity_poly.pdbx_strand_id
1 'polypeptide(L)'
;MSAEQLTYEAAVARLEEIIARLDSNQAGLRETLDLCREGKGLIEFAAAELEAVGQGLEELRLDELIERLDGAGPRAEPVAR
;
A
#
# COMPACT_ATOMS: atom_id res chain seq x y z
N MET A 1 21.60 13.71 -13.05
CA MET A 1 20.66 14.15 -12.01
C MET A 1 19.92 12.92 -11.56
N SER A 2 20.15 12.47 -10.33
CA SER A 2 19.46 11.31 -9.77
C SER A 2 18.01 11.71 -9.56
N ALA A 3 17.09 11.09 -10.29
CA ALA A 3 15.67 11.20 -9.95
C ALA A 3 15.52 10.60 -8.56
N GLU A 4 15.25 11.45 -7.56
CA GLU A 4 14.90 11.00 -6.22
C GLU A 4 13.68 10.08 -6.37
N GLN A 5 13.81 8.84 -5.90
CA GLN A 5 12.71 7.87 -5.99
C GLN A 5 11.53 8.41 -5.20
N LEU A 6 10.37 8.48 -5.84
CA LEU A 6 9.14 8.89 -5.18
C LEU A 6 8.84 7.87 -4.06
N THR A 7 8.61 8.37 -2.84
CA THR A 7 8.24 7.56 -1.68
C THR A 7 6.76 7.76 -1.36
N TYR A 8 6.16 6.82 -0.61
CA TYR A 8 4.77 6.94 -0.14
C TYR A 8 4.53 8.27 0.59
N GLU A 9 5.39 8.60 1.55
CA GLU A 9 5.27 9.83 2.34
C GLU A 9 5.39 11.10 1.48
N ALA A 10 6.31 11.11 0.51
CA ALA A 10 6.44 12.23 -0.42
C ALA A 10 5.21 12.35 -1.33
N ALA A 11 4.64 11.23 -1.76
CA ALA A 11 3.43 11.23 -2.58
C ALA A 11 2.21 11.76 -1.82
N VAL A 12 2.05 11.37 -0.54
CA VAL A 12 0.98 11.87 0.33
C VAL A 12 1.17 13.36 0.62
N ALA A 13 2.37 13.80 0.98
CA ALA A 13 2.66 15.22 1.22
C ALA A 13 2.32 16.07 -0.01
N ARG A 14 2.71 15.60 -1.21
CA ARG A 14 2.37 16.28 -2.46
C ARG A 14 0.86 16.29 -2.73
N LEU A 15 0.16 15.20 -2.43
CA LEU A 15 -1.30 15.14 -2.58
C LEU A 15 -2.01 16.15 -1.67
N GLU A 16 -1.54 16.35 -0.44
CA GLU A 16 -2.07 17.36 0.48
C GLU A 16 -1.88 18.78 -0.06
N GLU A 17 -0.72 19.09 -0.65
CA GLU A 17 -0.48 20.38 -1.32
C GLU A 17 -1.46 20.61 -2.48
N ILE A 18 -1.73 19.57 -3.28
CA ILE A 18 -2.68 19.63 -4.39
C ILE A 18 -4.10 19.89 -3.86
N ILE A 19 -4.52 19.17 -2.83
CA ILE A 19 -5.84 19.36 -2.20
C ILE A 19 -5.97 20.79 -1.68
N ALA A 20 -4.98 21.29 -0.93
CA ALA A 20 -4.98 22.66 -0.43
C ALA A 20 -5.05 23.70 -1.55
N ARG A 21 -4.37 23.46 -2.68
CA ARG A 21 -4.45 24.33 -3.85
C ARG A 21 -5.83 24.32 -4.50
N LEU A 22 -6.44 23.15 -4.65
CA LEU A 22 -7.79 23.02 -5.21
C LEU A 22 -8.85 23.67 -4.30
N ASP A 23 -8.77 23.42 -2.99
CA ASP A 23 -9.69 23.97 -1.99
C ASP A 23 -9.63 25.50 -1.89
N SER A 24 -8.50 26.10 -2.26
CA SER A 24 -8.39 27.57 -2.35
C SER A 24 -9.35 28.18 -3.38
N ASN A 25 -9.89 27.38 -4.32
CA ASN A 25 -10.73 27.82 -5.45
C ASN A 25 -10.11 28.94 -6.31
N GLN A 26 -8.79 29.11 -6.24
CA GLN A 26 -8.03 30.09 -7.02
C GLN A 26 -7.30 29.45 -8.21
N ALA A 27 -7.40 28.13 -8.37
CA ALA A 27 -6.83 27.44 -9.51
C ALA A 27 -7.69 27.66 -10.77
N GLY A 28 -7.05 28.00 -11.89
CA GLY A 28 -7.74 28.09 -13.18
C GLY A 28 -8.09 26.71 -13.74
N LEU A 29 -9.06 26.61 -14.66
CA LEU A 29 -9.54 25.32 -15.21
C LEU A 29 -8.42 24.38 -15.68
N ARG A 30 -7.42 24.92 -16.39
CA ARG A 30 -6.29 24.12 -16.92
C ARG A 30 -5.38 23.63 -15.80
N GLU A 31 -5.12 24.49 -14.81
CA GLU A 31 -4.36 24.15 -13.62
C GLU A 31 -5.08 23.06 -12.81
N THR A 32 -6.39 23.21 -12.58
CA THR A 32 -7.21 22.19 -11.92
C THR A 32 -7.11 20.84 -12.61
N LEU A 33 -7.18 20.82 -13.95
CA LEU A 33 -7.07 19.58 -14.73
C LEU A 33 -5.70 18.90 -14.55
N ASP A 34 -4.63 19.69 -14.59
CA ASP A 34 -3.27 19.17 -14.43
C ASP A 34 -3.03 18.68 -12.99
N LEU A 35 -3.50 19.43 -11.99
CA LEU A 35 -3.48 19.04 -10.57
C LEU A 35 -4.28 17.76 -10.31
N CYS A 36 -5.48 17.61 -10.88
CA CYS A 36 -6.27 16.38 -10.74
C CYS A 36 -5.59 15.17 -11.38
N ARG A 37 -4.90 15.36 -12.51
CA ARG A 37 -4.12 14.28 -13.15
C ARG A 37 -2.93 13.87 -12.30
N GLU A 38 -2.20 14.84 -11.77
CA GLU A 38 -1.09 14.59 -10.84
C GLU A 38 -1.60 13.86 -9.60
N GLY A 39 -2.64 14.38 -8.95
CA GLY A 39 -3.24 13.78 -7.76
C GLY A 39 -3.71 12.34 -7.99
N LYS A 40 -4.30 12.05 -9.16
CA LYS A 40 -4.66 10.68 -9.53
C LYS A 40 -3.43 9.76 -9.54
N GLY A 41 -2.34 10.18 -10.18
CA GLY A 41 -1.11 9.38 -10.24
C GLY A 41 -0.51 9.12 -8.86
N LEU A 42 -0.56 10.12 -7.96
CA LEU A 42 -0.08 9.98 -6.59
C LEU A 42 -0.94 8.99 -5.78
N ILE A 43 -2.26 9.02 -5.95
CA ILE A 43 -3.18 8.08 -5.28
C ILE A 43 -2.93 6.65 -5.79
N GLU A 44 -2.78 6.46 -7.10
CA GLU A 44 -2.49 5.15 -7.68
C GLU A 44 -1.16 4.58 -7.18
N PHE A 45 -0.13 5.43 -7.08
CA PHE A 45 1.16 5.05 -6.51
C PHE A 45 1.04 4.66 -5.03
N ALA A 46 0.40 5.51 -4.21
CA ALA A 46 0.23 5.26 -2.79
C ALA A 46 -0.58 3.97 -2.51
N ALA A 47 -1.62 3.72 -3.33
CA ALA A 47 -2.41 2.49 -3.24
C ALA A 47 -1.56 1.24 -3.56
N ALA A 48 -0.69 1.30 -4.57
CA ALA A 48 0.18 0.19 -4.94
C ALA A 48 1.20 -0.14 -3.84
N GLU A 49 1.78 0.87 -3.19
CA GLU A 49 2.68 0.67 -2.05
C GLU A 49 1.97 -0.01 -0.88
N LEU A 50 0.75 0.43 -0.55
CA LEU A 50 -0.05 -0.18 0.52
C LEU A 50 -0.48 -1.61 0.21
N GLU A 51 -0.83 -1.89 -1.05
CA GLU A 51 -1.16 -3.24 -1.51
C GLU A 51 0.03 -4.19 -1.36
N ALA A 52 1.24 -3.75 -1.74
CA ALA A 52 2.46 -4.55 -1.59
C ALA A 52 2.76 -4.88 -0.12
N VAL A 53 2.56 -3.90 0.78
CA VAL A 53 2.68 -4.14 2.23
C VAL A 53 1.59 -5.11 2.72
N GLY A 54 0.36 -4.98 2.23
CA GLY A 54 -0.75 -5.87 2.57
C GLY A 54 -0.46 -7.32 2.21
N GLN A 55 0.05 -7.56 1.00
CA GLN A 55 0.45 -8.90 0.52
C GLN A 55 1.56 -9.49 1.38
N GLY A 56 2.61 -8.72 1.69
CA GLY A 56 3.68 -9.19 2.56
C GLY A 56 3.21 -9.57 3.96
N LEU A 57 2.23 -8.83 4.52
CA LEU A 57 1.63 -9.17 5.81
C LEU A 57 0.76 -10.43 5.75
N GLU A 58 0.09 -10.69 4.62
CA GLU A 58 -0.68 -11.91 4.41
C GLU A 58 0.23 -13.14 4.30
N GLU A 59 1.33 -13.03 3.55
CA GLU A 59 2.35 -14.08 3.43
C GLU A 59 2.93 -14.48 4.81
N LEU A 60 3.35 -13.51 5.62
CA LEU A 60 3.85 -13.77 6.97
C LEU A 60 2.82 -14.50 7.86
N ARG A 61 1.54 -14.15 7.75
CA ARG A 61 0.46 -14.84 8.47
C ARG A 61 0.25 -16.28 7.99
N LEU A 62 0.44 -16.54 6.70
CA LEU A 62 0.36 -17.88 6.14
C LEU A 62 1.51 -18.76 6.67
N ASP A 63 2.72 -18.23 6.70
CA ASP A 63 3.89 -18.94 7.25
C ASP A 63 3.68 -19.31 8.73
N GLU A 64 3.19 -18.37 9.56
CA GLU A 64 2.82 -18.65 10.95
C GLU A 64 1.76 -19.75 11.08
N LEU A 65 0.81 -19.81 10.16
CA LEU A 65 -0.22 -20.86 10.15
C LEU A 65 0.38 -22.22 9.79
N ILE A 66 1.31 -22.27 8.83
CA ILE A 66 2.03 -23.50 8.44
C ILE A 66 2.83 -24.03 9.63
N GLU A 67 3.61 -23.18 10.31
CA GLU A 67 4.40 -23.58 11.48
C GLU A 67 3.54 -24.20 12.58
N ARG A 68 2.34 -23.63 12.81
CA ARG A 68 1.39 -24.17 13.79
C ARG A 68 0.80 -25.51 13.37
N LEU A 69 0.51 -25.68 12.08
CA LEU A 69 -0.03 -26.94 11.54
C LEU A 69 1.01 -28.05 11.57
N ASP A 70 2.27 -27.76 11.21
CA ASP A 70 3.37 -28.71 11.26
C ASP A 70 3.74 -29.08 12.71
N GLY A 71 3.73 -28.10 13.63
CA GLY A 71 3.91 -28.34 15.05
C GLY A 71 2.76 -29.10 15.72
N ALA A 72 1.57 -29.07 15.12
CA ALA A 72 0.37 -29.80 15.55
C ALA A 72 0.15 -31.12 14.77
N GLY A 73 1.23 -31.74 14.28
CA GLY A 73 1.20 -33.01 13.56
C GLY A 73 0.29 -34.06 14.22
N PRO A 74 -0.39 -34.92 13.43
CA PRO A 74 -1.45 -35.79 13.93
C PRO A 74 -0.91 -36.63 15.08
N ARG A 75 -1.54 -36.51 16.26
CA ARG A 75 -1.35 -37.49 17.34
C ARG A 75 -1.72 -38.84 16.73
N ALA A 76 -0.70 -39.61 16.36
CA ALA A 76 -0.86 -41.01 16.01
C ALA A 76 -1.38 -41.69 17.28
N GLU A 77 -2.70 -41.91 17.34
CA GLU A 77 -3.27 -42.78 18.35
C GLU A 77 -2.62 -44.17 18.15
N PRO A 78 -2.04 -44.76 19.20
CA PRO A 78 -1.48 -46.10 19.06
C PRO A 78 -2.66 -47.04 18.81
N VAL A 79 -2.75 -47.56 17.59
CA VAL A 79 -3.63 -48.69 17.28
C VAL A 79 -3.13 -49.85 18.14
N ALA A 80 -3.82 -50.08 19.26
CA ALA A 80 -3.59 -51.22 20.13
C ALA A 80 -3.86 -52.50 19.32
N ARG A 81 -2.81 -53.34 19.22
CA ARG A 81 -2.87 -54.67 18.60
C ARG A 81 -3.66 -55.65 19.44
#